data_AF-A0A9W8VB12-F1
#
_entry.id   AF-A0A9W8VB12-F1
#
_cell.length_a   1.000
_cell.length_b   1.000
_cell.length_c   1.000
_cell.angle_alpha   90.00
_cell.angle_beta   90.00
_cell.angle_gamma   90.00
#
_symmetry.space_group_name_H-M   'P 1'
#
loop_
_entity.id
_entity.type
_entity.pdbx_description
1 polymer ?
#
loop_
_entity_poly.entity_id
_entity_poly.type
_entity_poly.pdbx_seq_one_letter_code
_entity_poly.pdbx_strand_id
1 'polypeptide(L)'
;MFKVGLLGTAGLMMKTQIGLGVLSIPATFDALGLITGILCLLAVGVITTWSDWVVGVFKLRHRNVYAIDDAGDMMFGRVGREFFGFAMWLYWVFVSGAGVLSLSIGLNAVSSHGACTAVFVVTAAVLGFALSSIRTLGRMSWLA
;
A
#
# COMPACT_ATOMS: atom_id res chain seq x y z
N MET A 1 21.86 8.95 3.67
CA MET A 1 20.83 7.93 3.95
C MET A 1 20.40 8.11 5.40
N PHE A 2 19.35 8.90 5.62
CA PHE A 2 18.87 9.25 6.96
C PHE A 2 18.42 7.99 7.69
N LYS A 3 19.05 7.68 8.82
CA LYS A 3 18.69 6.56 9.70
C LYS A 3 17.40 6.90 10.43
N VAL A 4 16.27 6.76 9.76
CA VAL A 4 15.02 6.46 10.46
C VAL A 4 15.26 5.12 11.18
N GLY A 5 15.18 5.11 12.51
CA GLY A 5 15.31 3.87 13.28
C GLY A 5 14.26 2.84 12.84
N LEU A 6 14.54 1.56 13.03
CA LEU A 6 13.65 0.45 12.63
C LEU A 6 12.19 0.69 13.07
N LEU A 7 12.02 1.23 14.28
CA LEU A 7 10.74 1.63 14.87
C LEU A 7 10.02 2.72 14.06
N GLY A 8 10.73 3.77 13.65
CA GLY A 8 10.13 4.87 12.88
C GLY A 8 9.69 4.43 11.49
N THR A 9 10.49 3.61 10.81
CA THR A 9 10.10 3.03 9.51
C THR A 9 8.92 2.08 9.64
N ALA A 10 8.89 1.24 10.67
CA ALA A 10 7.81 0.30 10.89
C ALA A 10 6.50 1.04 11.20
N GLY A 11 6.55 2.05 12.07
CA GLY A 11 5.37 2.86 12.42
C GLY A 11 4.79 3.60 11.21
N LEU A 12 5.64 4.22 10.38
CA LEU A 12 5.20 4.90 9.16
C LEU A 12 4.52 3.95 8.16
N MET A 13 5.10 2.77 7.94
CA MET A 13 4.54 1.77 7.01
C MET A 13 3.22 1.20 7.54
N MET A 14 3.17 0.85 8.83
CA MET A 14 1.97 0.29 9.47
C MET A 14 0.81 1.28 9.42
N LYS A 15 1.05 2.57 9.70
CA LYS A 15 0.03 3.61 9.61
C LYS A 15 -0.56 3.73 8.20
N THR A 16 0.29 3.64 7.18
CA THR A 16 -0.13 3.73 5.78
C THR A 16 -0.99 2.52 5.38
N GLN A 17 -0.61 1.32 5.83
CA GLN A 17 -1.37 0.09 5.58
C GLN A 17 -2.72 0.09 6.31
N ILE A 18 -2.75 0.51 7.58
CA ILE A 18 -3.99 0.64 8.35
C ILE A 18 -4.93 1.63 7.67
N GLY A 19 -4.41 2.78 7.21
CA GLY A 19 -5.20 3.80 6.54
C GLY A 19 -5.90 3.30 5.27
N LEU A 20 -5.23 2.44 4.48
CA LEU A 20 -5.82 1.83 3.30
C LEU A 20 -6.82 0.71 3.66
N GLY A 21 -6.52 -0.11 4.67
CA GLY A 21 -7.30 -1.31 5.00
C GLY A 21 -8.54 -1.07 5.88
N VAL A 22 -8.52 -0.08 6.77
CA VAL A 22 -9.58 0.08 7.79
C VAL A 22 -10.95 0.41 7.20
N LEU A 23 -10.98 1.12 6.07
CA LEU A 23 -12.22 1.48 5.37
C LEU A 23 -12.80 0.29 4.60
N SER A 24 -11.97 -0.67 4.16
CA SER A 24 -12.41 -1.82 3.36
C SER A 24 -12.84 -3.04 4.19
N ILE A 25 -12.30 -3.21 5.41
CA ILE A 25 -12.61 -4.36 6.27
C ILE A 25 -14.11 -4.48 6.62
N PRO A 26 -14.84 -3.40 6.96
CA PRO A 26 -16.26 -3.51 7.26
C PRO A 26 -17.09 -3.97 6.05
N ALA A 27 -16.77 -3.45 4.86
CA ALA A 27 -17.47 -3.79 3.63
C ALA A 27 -17.25 -5.25 3.21
N THR A 28 -16.04 -5.79 3.42
CA THR A 28 -15.77 -7.20 3.13
C THR A 28 -16.43 -8.13 4.15
N PHE A 29 -16.54 -7.72 5.42
CA PHE A 29 -17.23 -8.50 6.44
C PHE A 29 -18.75 -8.52 6.27
N ASP A 30 -19.34 -7.43 5.77
CA ASP A 30 -20.76 -7.39 5.42
C ASP A 30 -21.09 -8.36 4.27
N ALA A 31 -20.23 -8.42 3.25
CA ALA A 31 -20.43 -9.29 2.10
C ALA A 31 -20.16 -10.79 2.38
N LEU A 32 -19.12 -11.14 3.17
CA LEU A 32 -18.69 -12.52 3.40
C LEU A 32 -19.19 -13.13 4.73
N GLY A 33 -19.62 -12.29 5.68
CA GLY A 33 -19.91 -12.70 7.05
C GLY A 33 -18.66 -12.80 7.95
N LEU A 34 -18.87 -12.63 9.26
CA LEU A 34 -17.79 -12.50 10.26
C LEU A 34 -16.85 -13.71 10.30
N ILE A 35 -17.42 -14.93 10.31
CA ILE A 35 -16.63 -16.17 10.48
C ILE A 35 -15.74 -16.42 9.27
N THR A 36 -16.32 -16.35 8.06
CA THR A 36 -15.59 -16.51 6.81
C THR A 36 -14.57 -15.38 6.60
N GLY A 37 -14.94 -14.14 6.92
CA GLY A 37 -14.05 -12.98 6.83
C GLY A 37 -12.79 -13.12 7.69
N ILE A 38 -12.93 -13.56 8.94
CA ILE A 38 -11.78 -13.79 9.83
C ILE A 38 -10.89 -14.91 9.31
N LEU A 39 -11.47 -16.03 8.84
CA LEU A 39 -10.69 -17.16 8.32
C LEU A 39 -9.90 -16.76 7.06
N CYS A 40 -10.50 -15.98 6.16
CA CYS A 40 -9.80 -15.42 4.99
C CYS A 40 -8.69 -14.45 5.40
N LEU A 41 -8.92 -13.58 6.38
CA LEU A 41 -7.89 -12.66 6.89
C LEU A 41 -6.69 -13.39 7.48
N LEU A 42 -6.93 -14.45 8.27
CA LEU A 42 -5.85 -15.28 8.82
C LEU A 42 -5.09 -16.00 7.71
N ALA A 43 -5.79 -16.57 6.73
CA ALA A 43 -5.15 -17.24 5.60
C ALA A 43 -4.25 -16.29 4.80
N VAL A 44 -4.76 -15.10 4.45
CA VAL A 44 -3.99 -14.07 3.76
C VAL A 44 -2.82 -13.61 4.62
N GLY A 45 -3.02 -13.36 5.91
CA GLY A 45 -1.98 -12.95 6.83
C GLY A 45 -0.82 -13.95 6.96
N VAL A 46 -1.12 -15.25 6.96
CA VAL A 46 -0.09 -16.30 6.95
C VAL A 46 0.68 -16.30 5.63
N ILE A 47 -0.02 -16.21 4.50
CA ILE A 47 0.60 -16.21 3.16
C ILE A 47 1.50 -14.99 2.97
N THR A 48 1.06 -13.80 3.40
CA THR A 48 1.87 -12.58 3.31
C THR A 48 3.08 -12.67 4.22
N THR A 49 2.91 -13.10 5.48
CA THR A 49 4.03 -13.26 6.42
C THR A 49 5.10 -14.22 5.90
N TRP A 50 4.67 -15.34 5.30
CA TRP A 50 5.59 -16.28 4.66
C TRP A 50 6.33 -15.66 3.49
N SER A 51 5.62 -14.92 2.63
CA SER A 51 6.20 -14.25 1.46
C SER A 51 7.22 -13.19 1.87
N ASP A 52 6.89 -12.37 2.87
CA ASP A 52 7.78 -11.35 3.44
C ASP A 52 9.04 -11.96 4.05
N TRP A 53 8.92 -13.13 4.69
CA TRP A 53 10.07 -13.84 5.25
C TRP A 53 11.04 -14.30 4.15
N VAL A 54 10.54 -14.91 3.07
CA VAL A 54 11.36 -15.34 1.93
C VAL A 54 12.06 -14.14 1.26
N VAL A 55 11.33 -13.05 1.04
CA VAL A 55 11.89 -11.81 0.49
C VAL A 55 12.95 -11.21 1.42
N GLY A 56 12.72 -11.25 2.73
CA GLY A 56 13.68 -10.78 3.73
C GLY A 56 14.99 -11.57 3.71
N VAL A 57 14.91 -12.90 3.65
CA VAL A 57 16.09 -13.78 3.53
C VAL A 57 16.85 -13.52 2.22
N PHE A 58 16.14 -13.33 1.11
CA PHE A 58 16.74 -12.99 -0.19
C PHE A 58 17.48 -11.64 -0.13
N LYS A 59 16.86 -10.62 0.47
CA LYS A 59 17.45 -9.28 0.61
C LYS A 59 18.69 -9.25 1.50
N LEU A 60 18.74 -10.07 2.55
CA LEU A 60 19.92 -10.22 3.40
C LEU A 60 21.09 -10.88 2.66
N ARG A 61 20.80 -11.81 1.75
CA ARG A 61 21.80 -12.54 0.95
C ARG A 61 22.31 -11.76 -0.25
N HIS A 62 21.48 -10.91 -0.85
CA HIS A 62 21.82 -10.07 -2.00
C HIS A 62 21.60 -8.58 -1.69
N ARG A 63 22.46 -8.02 -0.83
CA ARG A 63 22.35 -6.62 -0.34
C ARG A 63 22.51 -5.54 -1.43
N ASN A 64 22.88 -5.92 -2.66
CA ASN A 64 22.98 -5.01 -3.80
C ASN A 64 21.63 -4.77 -4.50
N VAL A 65 20.62 -5.61 -4.21
CA VAL A 65 19.30 -5.52 -4.83
C VAL A 65 18.40 -4.63 -3.98
N TYR A 66 18.15 -3.42 -4.45
CA TYR A 66 17.30 -2.44 -3.76
C TYR A 66 15.84 -2.47 -4.22
N ALA A 67 15.60 -2.91 -5.45
CA ALA A 67 14.28 -2.90 -6.07
C ALA A 67 13.89 -4.29 -6.60
N ILE A 68 12.58 -4.56 -6.69
CA ILE A 68 12.05 -5.88 -7.07
C ILE A 68 12.36 -6.20 -8.54
N ASP A 69 12.50 -5.19 -9.39
CA ASP A 69 12.95 -5.32 -10.78
C ASP A 69 14.40 -5.81 -10.86
N ASP A 70 15.31 -5.32 -10.01
CA ASP A 70 16.69 -5.83 -9.93
C ASP A 70 16.74 -7.26 -9.35
N ALA A 71 15.81 -7.62 -8.46
CA ALA A 71 15.66 -9.00 -8.00
C ALA A 71 15.20 -9.91 -9.16
N GLY A 72 14.27 -9.41 -9.97
CA GLY A 72 13.78 -10.06 -11.19
C GLY A 72 14.88 -10.24 -12.23
N ASP A 73 15.76 -9.26 -12.40
CA ASP A 73 16.94 -9.37 -13.26
C ASP A 73 17.89 -10.48 -12.80
N MET A 74 18.10 -10.60 -11.48
CA MET A 74 19.00 -11.61 -10.95
C MET A 74 18.41 -13.04 -10.98
N MET A 75 17.09 -13.18 -10.95
CA MET A 75 16.41 -14.49 -10.99
C MET A 75 16.11 -15.00 -12.41
N PHE A 76 15.74 -14.09 -13.34
CA PHE A 76 15.26 -14.44 -14.68
C PHE A 76 15.99 -13.69 -15.81
N GLY A 77 17.06 -12.95 -15.51
CA GLY A 77 17.78 -12.12 -16.48
C GLY A 77 16.96 -10.91 -16.93
N ARG A 78 17.38 -10.30 -18.05
CA ARG A 78 16.77 -9.08 -18.62
C ARG A 78 15.26 -9.15 -18.81
N VAL A 79 14.73 -10.31 -19.19
CA VAL A 79 13.29 -10.51 -19.42
C VAL A 79 12.53 -10.45 -18.09
N GLY A 80 13.10 -10.99 -17.01
CA GLY A 80 12.56 -10.89 -15.66
C GLY A 80 12.50 -9.43 -15.20
N ARG A 81 13.55 -8.65 -15.45
CA ARG A 81 13.61 -7.24 -15.08
C ARG A 81 12.47 -6.41 -15.67
N GLU A 82 12.26 -6.52 -16.99
CA GLU A 82 11.22 -5.78 -17.70
C GLU A 82 9.82 -6.15 -17.18
N PHE A 83 9.58 -7.46 -16.98
CA PHE A 83 8.29 -7.96 -16.53
C PHE A 83 7.99 -7.55 -15.08
N PHE A 84 8.92 -7.76 -14.14
CA PHE A 84 8.74 -7.38 -12.73
C PHE A 84 8.66 -5.85 -12.57
N GLY A 85 9.40 -5.09 -13.36
CA GLY A 85 9.30 -3.62 -13.42
C GLY A 85 7.92 -3.16 -13.87
N PHE A 86 7.40 -3.73 -14.96
CA PHE A 86 6.06 -3.42 -15.46
C PHE A 86 4.96 -3.85 -14.48
N ALA A 87 5.07 -5.04 -13.90
CA ALA A 87 4.12 -5.54 -12.90
C ALA A 87 4.06 -4.64 -11.66
N MET A 88 5.23 -4.20 -11.16
CA MET A 88 5.30 -3.25 -10.04
C MET A 88 4.67 -1.91 -10.39
N TRP A 89 4.96 -1.37 -11.58
CA TRP A 89 4.35 -0.13 -12.04
C TRP A 89 2.83 -0.22 -12.09
N LEU A 90 2.30 -1.29 -12.69
CA LEU A 90 0.87 -1.53 -12.78
C LEU A 90 0.22 -1.71 -11.39
N TYR A 91 0.89 -2.42 -10.48
CA TYR A 91 0.45 -2.58 -9.10
C TYR A 91 0.33 -1.22 -8.39
N TRP A 92 1.34 -0.35 -8.50
CA TRP A 92 1.30 0.99 -7.91
C TRP A 92 0.19 1.86 -8.48
N VAL A 93 -0.11 1.74 -9.78
CA VAL A 93 -1.26 2.43 -10.41
C VAL A 93 -2.57 1.97 -9.77
N PHE A 94 -2.79 0.65 -9.64
CA PHE A 94 -4.01 0.13 -8.99
C PHE A 94 -4.11 0.52 -7.52
N VAL A 95 -3.02 0.46 -6.76
CA VAL A 95 -3.00 0.89 -5.35
C VAL A 95 -3.34 2.38 -5.23
N SER A 96 -2.81 3.22 -6.11
CA SER A 96 -3.13 4.65 -6.11
C SER A 96 -4.61 4.91 -6.43
N GLY A 97 -5.18 4.18 -7.38
CA GLY A 97 -6.60 4.25 -7.72
C GLY A 97 -7.50 3.80 -6.56
N ALA A 98 -7.16 2.68 -5.92
CA ALA A 98 -7.86 2.20 -4.73
C ALA A 98 -7.83 3.23 -3.59
N GLY A 99 -6.70 3.90 -3.36
CA GLY A 99 -6.58 4.96 -2.36
C GLY A 99 -7.50 6.16 -2.63
N VAL A 100 -7.56 6.63 -3.89
CA VAL A 100 -8.49 7.71 -4.29
C VAL A 100 -9.95 7.29 -4.09
N LEU A 101 -10.27 6.04 -4.41
CA LEU A 101 -11.63 5.50 -4.25
C LEU A 101 -12.04 5.44 -2.77
N SER A 102 -11.17 4.89 -1.90
CA SER A 102 -11.41 4.83 -0.46
C SER A 102 -11.60 6.21 0.17
N LEU A 103 -10.77 7.20 -0.24
CA LEU A 103 -10.91 8.57 0.23
C LEU A 103 -12.24 9.20 -0.21
N SER A 104 -12.68 8.90 -1.43
CA SER A 104 -13.95 9.39 -1.97
C SER A 104 -15.16 8.82 -1.21
N ILE A 105 -15.13 7.52 -0.88
CA ILE A 105 -16.17 6.85 -0.09
C ILE A 105 -16.21 7.45 1.33
N GLY A 106 -15.05 7.66 1.96
CA GLY A 106 -14.96 8.30 3.27
C GLY A 106 -15.52 9.72 3.28
N LEU A 107 -15.14 10.55 2.30
CA LEU A 107 -15.67 11.92 2.16
C LEU A 107 -17.18 11.94 1.90
N ASN A 108 -17.69 11.00 1.09
CA ASN A 108 -19.12 10.89 0.82
C ASN A 108 -19.92 10.53 2.09
N ALA A 109 -19.39 9.63 2.92
CA ALA A 109 -20.02 9.26 4.20
C ALA A 109 -20.04 10.44 5.20
N VAL A 110 -18.96 11.23 5.28
CA VAL A 110 -18.88 12.40 6.17
C VAL A 110 -19.80 13.53 5.70
N SER A 111 -19.94 13.74 4.39
CA SER A 111 -20.70 14.86 3.82
C SER A 111 -22.21 14.59 3.70
N SER A 112 -22.74 13.51 4.29
CA SER A 112 -24.15 13.11 4.25
C SER A 112 -24.80 13.26 2.86
N HIS A 113 -24.10 12.81 1.83
CA HIS A 113 -24.53 12.88 0.42
C HIS A 113 -24.83 14.29 -0.13
N GLY A 114 -24.08 15.31 0.28
CA GLY A 114 -24.25 16.68 -0.20
C GLY A 114 -23.93 16.93 -1.70
N ALA A 115 -23.24 16.01 -2.38
CA ALA A 115 -22.86 16.12 -3.80
C ALA A 115 -22.72 14.76 -4.49
N CYS A 116 -22.56 14.74 -5.82
CA CYS A 116 -22.33 13.52 -6.58
C CYS A 116 -20.94 12.92 -6.32
N THR A 117 -20.86 11.58 -6.35
CA THR A 117 -19.63 10.81 -6.10
C THR A 117 -18.46 11.21 -7.00
N ALA A 118 -18.74 11.66 -8.22
CA ALA A 118 -17.73 12.17 -9.16
C ALA A 118 -16.95 13.37 -8.61
N VAL A 119 -17.61 14.29 -7.89
CA VAL A 119 -16.96 15.47 -7.30
C VAL A 119 -16.04 15.06 -6.16
N PHE A 120 -16.45 14.08 -5.34
CA PHE A 120 -15.60 13.53 -4.28
C PHE A 120 -14.37 12.82 -4.84
N VAL A 121 -14.49 12.10 -5.97
CA VAL A 121 -13.35 11.47 -6.65
C VAL A 121 -12.36 12.51 -7.18
N VAL A 122 -12.84 13.56 -7.84
CA VAL A 122 -11.97 14.66 -8.30
C VAL A 122 -11.29 15.34 -7.11
N THR A 123 -12.01 15.58 -6.02
CA THR A 123 -11.46 16.21 -4.82
C THR A 123 -10.40 15.34 -4.14
N ALA A 124 -10.66 14.04 -4.01
CA ALA A 124 -9.71 13.05 -3.50
C ALA A 124 -8.45 12.95 -4.38
N ALA A 125 -8.60 13.02 -5.71
CA ALA A 125 -7.48 13.02 -6.65
C ALA A 125 -6.63 14.30 -6.53
N VAL A 126 -7.26 15.47 -6.42
CA VAL A 126 -6.56 16.77 -6.23
C VAL A 126 -5.83 16.80 -4.89
N LEU A 127 -6.47 16.36 -3.81
CA LEU A 127 -5.84 16.24 -2.48
C LEU A 127 -4.69 15.23 -2.51
N GLY A 128 -4.89 14.08 -3.15
CA GLY A 128 -3.85 13.06 -3.32
C GLY A 128 -2.65 13.59 -4.10
N PHE A 129 -2.87 14.34 -5.17
CA PHE A 129 -1.80 14.96 -5.97
C PHE A 129 -1.05 16.04 -5.19
N ALA A 130 -1.77 16.91 -4.47
CA ALA A 130 -1.19 17.95 -3.64
C ALA A 130 -0.34 17.36 -2.49
N LEU A 131 -0.85 16.33 -1.80
CA LEU A 131 -0.13 15.65 -0.72
C LEU A 131 1.04 14.81 -1.24
N SER A 132 0.91 14.18 -2.41
CA SER A 132 2.01 13.44 -3.06
C SER A 132 3.16 14.36 -3.50
N SER A 133 2.85 15.62 -3.83
CA SER A 133 3.86 16.63 -4.18
C SER A 133 4.77 17.02 -3.00
N ILE A 134 4.38 16.78 -1.74
CA ILE A 134 5.24 17.02 -0.57
C ILE A 134 6.21 15.84 -0.42
N ARG A 135 7.33 15.92 -1.13
CA ARG A 135 8.47 14.96 -1.04
C ARG A 135 9.33 15.15 0.22
N THR A 136 8.77 15.55 1.35
CA THR A 136 9.54 15.85 2.57
C THR A 136 9.27 14.85 3.68
N LEU A 137 9.73 13.61 3.49
CA LEU A 137 9.86 12.63 4.60
C LEU A 137 10.80 13.15 5.72
N GLY A 138 11.67 14.13 5.43
CA GLY A 138 12.63 14.67 6.39
C GLY A 138 12.03 15.41 7.59
N ARG A 139 10.76 15.85 7.52
CA ARG A 139 10.05 16.49 8.66
C ARG A 139 9.10 15.56 9.42
N MET A 140 8.84 14.36 8.91
CA MET A 140 7.91 13.41 9.54
C MET A 140 8.59 12.47 10.54
N SER A 141 9.85 12.73 10.93
CA SER A 141 10.45 12.05 12.10
C SER A 141 9.78 12.44 13.42
N TRP A 142 8.99 13.52 13.44
CA TRP A 142 8.28 13.99 14.63
C TRP A 142 6.86 13.39 14.77
N LEU A 143 6.35 12.73 13.71
CA LEU A 143 5.04 12.03 13.70
C LEU A 143 5.18 10.50 13.79
N ALA A 144 6.41 10.01 14.00
CA ALA A 144 6.75 8.62 14.21
C ALA A 144 6.77 8.28 15.71
#